data_AF-A0A414BMN9-F1
#
_entry.id   AF-A0A414BMN9-F1
#
_cell.length_a   1.000
_cell.length_b   1.000
_cell.length_c   1.000
_cell.angle_alpha   90.00
_cell.angle_beta   90.00
_cell.angle_gamma   90.00
#
_symmetry.space_group_name_H-M   'P 1'
#
loop_
_entity.id
_entity.type
_entity.pdbx_description
1 polymer ?
#
loop_
_entity_poly.entity_id
_entity_poly.type
_entity_poly.pdbx_seq_one_letter_code
_entity_poly.pdbx_strand_id
1 'polypeptide(L)'
;MAASRYALPVTATLAALVWVAVGFLVANIWVQFAFTILSTLLMVELNNHNSLMRTYSRMVSCSFLVFITMTSLPTPSFKASIVTMCSIAFYLIIWNSYQDRRAAGWTFYAFFCVGLASMVFIQVGYFLPFLWLMMMVFTNSFSIRNFFASIIGLIMPYWFSAGYFAYTNNIDGLISHFAEFINSQDLFDYSQVTDHEVVNLLFLIILSTLGSIHFLHTSYADKIRTRMIYNSFILINYVSLAFIILQPQHIKELSSIMIVNTAPLTAHFITYTKGKLANIVFISALVIMVLILLYNIFIPEMVLLQAIQ
;
A
#
# COMPACT_ATOMS: atom_id res chain seq x y z
N MET A 1 -13.82 18.36 -11.34
CA MET A 1 -12.38 17.96 -11.44
C MET A 1 -12.18 16.45 -11.38
N ALA A 2 -12.81 15.71 -10.45
CA ALA A 2 -12.60 14.26 -10.25
C ALA A 2 -12.91 13.33 -11.46
N ALA A 3 -13.79 13.73 -12.38
CA ALA A 3 -14.16 12.94 -13.57
C ALA A 3 -13.34 13.26 -14.83
N SER A 4 -12.33 14.14 -14.75
CA SER A 4 -11.55 14.57 -15.92
C SER A 4 -10.60 13.47 -16.38
N ARG A 5 -10.61 13.15 -17.68
CA ARG A 5 -9.63 12.25 -18.33
C ARG A 5 -8.19 12.74 -18.16
N TYR A 6 -8.00 14.04 -17.96
CA TYR A 6 -6.69 14.68 -17.82
C TYR A 6 -6.15 14.69 -16.39
N ALA A 7 -6.93 14.29 -15.38
CA ALA A 7 -6.50 14.34 -13.98
C ALA A 7 -5.22 13.51 -13.73
N LEU A 8 -5.17 12.29 -14.27
CA LEU A 8 -4.03 11.41 -14.08
C LEU A 8 -2.79 11.87 -14.86
N PRO A 9 -2.85 12.20 -16.17
CA PRO A 9 -1.70 12.75 -16.87
C PRO A 9 -1.09 13.97 -16.18
N VAL A 10 -1.92 14.92 -15.72
CA VAL A 10 -1.43 16.13 -15.02
C VAL A 10 -0.81 15.79 -13.66
N THR A 11 -1.44 14.90 -12.88
CA THR A 11 -0.86 14.47 -11.59
C THR A 11 0.45 13.72 -11.80
N ALA A 12 0.51 12.88 -12.83
CA ALA A 12 1.70 12.12 -13.19
C ALA A 12 2.86 13.00 -13.64
N THR A 13 2.60 14.03 -14.45
CA THR A 13 3.65 14.98 -14.86
C THR A 13 4.17 15.77 -13.66
N LEU A 14 3.29 16.28 -12.80
CA LEU A 14 3.69 17.01 -11.59
C LEU A 14 4.51 16.12 -10.64
N ALA A 15 4.05 14.90 -10.35
CA ALA A 15 4.79 13.97 -9.51
C ALA A 15 6.14 13.60 -10.14
N ALA A 16 6.18 13.33 -11.45
CA ALA A 16 7.43 13.02 -12.15
C ALA A 16 8.43 14.18 -12.07
N LEU A 17 7.98 15.43 -12.22
CA LEU A 17 8.84 16.60 -12.05
C LEU A 17 9.44 16.68 -10.64
N VAL A 18 8.63 16.43 -9.60
CA VAL A 18 9.11 16.39 -8.21
C VAL A 18 10.13 15.27 -8.01
N TRP A 19 9.83 14.05 -8.45
CA TRP A 19 10.74 12.91 -8.34
C TRP A 19 12.06 13.15 -9.07
N VAL A 20 12.02 13.71 -10.27
CA VAL A 20 13.22 14.06 -11.04
C VAL A 20 14.02 15.16 -10.34
N ALA A 21 13.35 16.21 -9.84
CA ALA A 21 14.03 17.29 -9.11
C ALA A 21 14.72 16.78 -7.85
N VAL A 22 14.05 15.96 -7.03
CA VAL A 22 14.64 15.33 -5.85
C VAL A 22 15.73 14.34 -6.25
N GLY A 23 15.60 13.63 -7.36
CA GLY A 23 16.60 12.66 -7.83
C GLY A 23 17.89 13.27 -8.33
N PHE A 24 17.87 14.54 -8.76
CA PHE A 24 19.07 15.32 -9.01
C PHE A 24 19.76 15.78 -7.70
N LEU A 25 19.01 15.94 -6.61
CA LEU A 25 19.54 16.34 -5.31
C LEU A 25 20.06 15.14 -4.50
N VAL A 26 19.33 14.02 -4.54
CA VAL A 26 19.58 12.79 -3.79
C VAL A 26 19.88 11.69 -4.80
N ALA A 27 21.16 11.37 -4.99
CA ALA A 27 21.58 10.31 -5.91
C ALA A 27 20.91 8.95 -5.55
N ASN A 28 20.73 8.07 -6.55
CA ASN A 28 20.24 6.68 -6.40
C ASN A 28 18.74 6.45 -6.09
N ILE A 29 17.83 7.37 -6.43
CA ILE A 29 16.37 7.13 -6.27
C ILE A 29 15.67 6.60 -7.54
N TRP A 30 16.39 6.45 -8.65
CA TRP A 30 15.82 6.16 -9.97
C TRP A 30 15.11 4.81 -10.05
N VAL A 31 15.60 3.81 -9.31
CA VAL A 31 14.98 2.47 -9.28
C VAL A 31 13.63 2.54 -8.55
N GLN A 32 13.58 3.21 -7.41
CA GLN A 32 12.36 3.44 -6.64
C GLN A 32 11.36 4.27 -7.45
N PHE A 33 11.84 5.26 -8.22
CA PHE A 33 10.99 6.00 -9.14
C PHE A 33 10.35 5.10 -10.20
N ALA A 34 11.12 4.18 -10.80
CA ALA A 34 10.58 3.20 -11.75
C ALA A 34 9.51 2.29 -11.11
N PHE A 35 9.74 1.81 -9.87
CA PHE A 35 8.73 1.05 -9.12
C PHE A 35 7.47 1.88 -8.81
N THR A 36 7.62 3.17 -8.53
CA THR A 36 6.47 4.09 -8.32
C THR A 36 5.64 4.25 -9.58
N ILE A 37 6.28 4.39 -10.75
CA ILE A 37 5.60 4.43 -12.05
C ILE A 37 4.83 3.11 -12.28
N LEU A 38 5.51 1.97 -12.11
CA LEU A 38 4.90 0.66 -12.32
C LEU A 38 3.74 0.40 -11.36
N SER A 39 3.90 0.75 -10.07
CA SER A 39 2.85 0.66 -9.05
C SER A 39 1.64 1.53 -9.41
N THR A 40 1.88 2.73 -9.93
CA THR A 40 0.80 3.63 -10.38
C THR A 40 0.04 3.03 -11.56
N LEU A 41 0.73 2.41 -12.53
CA LEU A 41 0.09 1.71 -13.64
C LEU A 41 -0.72 0.50 -13.17
N LEU A 42 -0.20 -0.29 -12.22
CA LEU A 42 -0.96 -1.39 -11.60
C LEU A 42 -2.18 -0.86 -10.84
N MET A 43 -2.09 0.30 -10.18
CA MET A 43 -3.23 0.93 -9.51
C MET A 43 -4.29 1.42 -10.51
N VAL A 44 -3.87 1.91 -11.68
CA VAL A 44 -4.78 2.23 -12.80
C VAL A 44 -5.53 0.98 -13.25
N GLU A 45 -4.81 -0.13 -13.42
CA GLU A 45 -5.41 -1.39 -13.84
C GLU A 45 -6.35 -1.95 -12.77
N LEU A 46 -5.95 -1.90 -11.49
CA LEU A 46 -6.79 -2.30 -10.36
C LEU A 46 -8.12 -1.52 -10.36
N ASN A 47 -8.07 -0.20 -10.58
CA ASN A 47 -9.25 0.66 -10.65
C ASN A 47 -10.16 0.30 -11.84
N ASN A 48 -9.57 0.09 -13.01
CA ASN A 48 -10.29 -0.18 -14.26
C ASN A 48 -10.90 -1.59 -14.27
N HIS A 49 -10.07 -2.63 -14.07
CA HIS A 49 -10.47 -4.04 -14.15
C HIS A 49 -11.57 -4.38 -13.16
N ASN A 50 -11.47 -3.86 -11.93
CA ASN A 50 -12.46 -4.12 -10.89
C ASN A 50 -13.58 -3.07 -10.80
N SER A 51 -13.55 -2.03 -11.65
CA SER A 51 -14.51 -0.93 -11.61
C SER A 51 -14.73 -0.39 -10.19
N LEU A 52 -13.63 0.02 -9.53
CA LEU A 52 -13.67 0.48 -8.14
C LEU A 52 -14.56 1.71 -7.94
N MET A 53 -14.80 2.46 -9.02
CA MET A 53 -15.62 3.66 -9.04
C MET A 53 -16.88 3.42 -9.89
N ARG A 54 -18.05 3.80 -9.37
CA ARG A 54 -19.34 3.83 -10.11
C ARG A 54 -19.34 4.73 -11.34
N THR A 55 -18.48 5.74 -11.33
CA THR A 55 -18.29 6.67 -12.44
C THR A 55 -16.86 6.60 -12.94
N TYR A 56 -16.65 6.88 -14.22
CA TYR A 56 -15.31 6.95 -14.77
C TYR A 56 -14.50 8.02 -14.03
N SER A 57 -13.49 7.57 -13.29
CA SER A 57 -12.64 8.42 -12.46
C SER A 57 -11.23 7.83 -12.41
N ARG A 58 -10.23 8.73 -12.46
CA ARG A 58 -8.82 8.37 -12.28
C ARG A 58 -8.30 8.74 -10.89
N MET A 59 -9.18 9.13 -9.97
CA MET A 59 -8.81 9.63 -8.65
C MET A 59 -8.11 8.59 -7.78
N VAL A 60 -8.37 7.29 -7.97
CA VAL A 60 -7.69 6.21 -7.23
C VAL A 60 -6.18 6.28 -7.47
N SER A 61 -5.77 6.26 -8.73
CA SER A 61 -4.35 6.33 -9.12
C SER A 61 -3.73 7.69 -8.82
N CYS A 62 -4.49 8.79 -8.94
CA CYS A 62 -4.00 10.13 -8.58
C CYS A 62 -3.72 10.22 -7.07
N SER A 63 -4.65 9.76 -6.23
CA SER A 63 -4.49 9.77 -4.77
C SER A 63 -3.32 8.88 -4.35
N PHE A 64 -3.20 7.69 -4.94
CA PHE A 64 -2.06 6.81 -4.73
C PHE A 64 -0.73 7.49 -5.08
N LEU A 65 -0.63 8.08 -6.27
CA LEU A 65 0.62 8.70 -6.72
C LEU A 65 1.02 9.91 -5.86
N VAL A 66 0.04 10.70 -5.41
CA VAL A 66 0.33 11.82 -4.50
C VAL A 66 0.77 11.32 -3.13
N PHE A 67 0.07 10.33 -2.55
CA PHE A 67 0.44 9.78 -1.24
C PHE A 67 1.83 9.16 -1.27
N ILE A 68 2.13 8.30 -2.24
CA ILE A 68 3.45 7.66 -2.31
C ILE A 68 4.56 8.69 -2.55
N THR A 69 4.31 9.73 -3.34
CA THR A 69 5.28 10.82 -3.56
C THR A 69 5.52 11.61 -2.27
N MET A 70 4.45 11.92 -1.53
CA MET A 70 4.53 12.65 -0.25
C MET A 70 5.29 11.85 0.80
N THR A 71 5.02 10.55 0.94
CA THR A 71 5.61 9.73 2.00
C THR A 71 6.99 9.18 1.70
N SER A 72 7.33 8.95 0.42
CA SER A 72 8.59 8.30 0.05
C SER A 72 9.73 9.27 -0.21
N LEU A 73 9.46 10.52 -0.60
CA LEU A 73 10.52 11.51 -0.81
C LEU A 73 10.84 12.23 0.51
N PRO A 74 12.12 12.58 0.75
CA PRO A 74 13.26 12.52 -0.18
C PRO A 74 14.02 11.19 -0.20
N THR A 75 13.82 10.30 0.77
CA THR A 75 14.59 9.05 0.94
C THR A 75 13.72 7.80 0.69
N PRO A 76 13.46 7.42 -0.57
CA PRO A 76 12.57 6.30 -0.87
C PRO A 76 13.19 4.95 -0.52
N SER A 77 12.49 4.15 0.30
CA SER A 77 12.89 2.78 0.64
C SER A 77 12.66 1.83 -0.54
N PHE A 78 13.71 1.13 -0.94
CA PHE A 78 13.64 0.09 -1.96
C PHE A 78 12.72 -1.06 -1.54
N LYS A 79 12.76 -1.45 -0.25
CA LYS A 79 11.88 -2.50 0.30
C LYS A 79 10.41 -2.08 0.19
N ALA A 80 10.09 -0.85 0.60
CA ALA A 80 8.74 -0.31 0.52
C ALA A 80 8.21 -0.24 -0.92
N SER A 81 9.05 0.14 -1.90
CA SER A 81 8.67 0.16 -3.32
C SER A 81 8.23 -1.21 -3.85
N ILE A 82 8.97 -2.28 -3.53
CA ILE A 82 8.61 -3.65 -3.92
C ILE A 82 7.33 -4.10 -3.21
N VAL A 83 7.24 -3.88 -1.90
CA VAL A 83 6.06 -4.24 -1.09
C VAL A 83 4.79 -3.56 -1.62
N THR A 84 4.88 -2.28 -1.99
CA THR A 84 3.78 -1.52 -2.59
C THR A 84 3.29 -2.18 -3.88
N MET A 85 4.22 -2.44 -4.81
CA MET A 85 3.91 -3.02 -6.11
C MET A 85 3.27 -4.41 -5.96
N CYS A 86 3.87 -5.27 -5.13
CA CYS A 86 3.36 -6.61 -4.85
C CYS A 86 1.98 -6.58 -4.17
N SER A 87 1.72 -5.61 -3.28
CA SER A 87 0.42 -5.44 -2.63
C SER A 87 -0.67 -5.05 -3.63
N ILE A 88 -0.37 -4.16 -4.57
CA ILE A 88 -1.32 -3.79 -5.64
C ILE A 88 -1.57 -4.98 -6.56
N ALA A 89 -0.52 -5.71 -6.94
CA ALA A 89 -0.63 -6.90 -7.78
C ALA A 89 -1.47 -8.00 -7.10
N PHE A 90 -1.27 -8.23 -5.79
CA PHE A 90 -2.11 -9.12 -5.00
C PHE A 90 -3.59 -8.76 -5.13
N TYR A 91 -3.95 -7.49 -4.89
CA TYR A 91 -5.33 -7.04 -5.01
C TYR A 91 -5.88 -7.22 -6.43
N LEU A 92 -5.11 -6.88 -7.46
CA LEU A 92 -5.55 -7.02 -8.84
C LEU A 92 -5.91 -8.46 -9.17
N ILE A 93 -5.10 -9.41 -8.69
CA ILE A 93 -5.22 -10.83 -9.02
C ILE A 93 -6.29 -11.52 -8.16
N ILE A 94 -6.33 -11.28 -6.84
CA ILE A 94 -7.19 -12.02 -5.90
C ILE A 94 -8.68 -11.86 -6.24
N TRP A 95 -9.09 -10.70 -6.76
CA TRP A 95 -10.48 -10.44 -7.14
C TRP A 95 -10.96 -11.25 -8.35
N ASN A 96 -10.06 -11.88 -9.13
CA ASN A 96 -10.46 -12.86 -10.15
C ASN A 96 -10.97 -14.17 -9.54
N SER A 97 -10.68 -14.42 -8.25
CA SER A 97 -11.23 -15.57 -7.51
C SER A 97 -12.60 -15.29 -6.87
N TYR A 98 -13.17 -14.09 -7.02
CA TYR A 98 -14.39 -13.67 -6.33
C TYR A 98 -15.54 -14.68 -6.50
N GLN A 99 -16.03 -15.20 -5.37
CA GLN A 99 -17.08 -16.23 -5.27
C GLN A 99 -16.76 -17.58 -5.94
N ASP A 100 -15.53 -17.80 -6.41
CA ASP A 100 -15.09 -19.06 -7.01
C ASP A 100 -14.18 -19.87 -6.08
N ARG A 101 -14.77 -20.90 -5.47
CA ARG A 101 -14.06 -21.85 -4.58
C ARG A 101 -13.10 -22.80 -5.32
N ARG A 102 -13.06 -22.77 -6.65
CA ARG A 102 -12.19 -23.60 -7.50
C ARG A 102 -11.09 -22.78 -8.18
N ALA A 103 -10.99 -21.48 -7.93
CA ALA A 103 -9.99 -20.56 -8.45
C ALA A 103 -8.59 -20.72 -7.83
N ALA A 104 -8.06 -21.94 -7.81
CA ALA A 104 -6.77 -22.26 -7.21
C ALA A 104 -5.62 -21.53 -7.92
N GLY A 105 -5.65 -21.44 -9.25
CA GLY A 105 -4.63 -20.72 -10.02
C GLY A 105 -4.57 -19.22 -9.69
N TRP A 106 -5.72 -18.54 -9.64
CA TRP A 106 -5.76 -17.13 -9.25
C TRP A 106 -5.30 -16.90 -7.81
N THR A 107 -5.68 -17.80 -6.90
CA THR A 107 -5.25 -17.74 -5.50
C THR A 107 -3.74 -17.93 -5.38
N PHE A 108 -3.18 -18.88 -6.12
CA PHE A 108 -1.74 -19.11 -6.20
C PHE A 108 -0.99 -17.85 -6.65
N TYR A 109 -1.39 -17.24 -7.78
CA TYR A 109 -0.72 -16.04 -8.30
C TYR A 109 -0.83 -14.84 -7.36
N ALA A 110 -1.98 -14.67 -6.70
CA ALA A 110 -2.14 -13.59 -5.72
C ALA A 110 -1.15 -13.76 -4.55
N PHE A 111 -1.11 -14.95 -3.94
CA PHE A 111 -0.20 -15.21 -2.82
C PHE A 111 1.27 -15.36 -3.24
N PHE A 112 1.55 -15.63 -4.51
CA PHE A 112 2.89 -15.51 -5.07
C PHE A 112 3.40 -14.07 -4.99
N CYS A 113 2.57 -13.07 -5.26
CA CYS A 113 2.94 -11.66 -5.06
C CYS A 113 3.23 -11.35 -3.57
N VAL A 114 2.48 -11.95 -2.65
CA VAL A 114 2.73 -11.83 -1.20
C VAL A 114 4.08 -12.47 -0.83
N GLY A 115 4.39 -13.64 -1.40
CA GLY A 115 5.69 -14.31 -1.22
C GLY A 115 6.86 -13.49 -1.76
N LEU A 116 6.68 -12.83 -2.91
CA LEU A 116 7.69 -11.91 -3.45
C LEU A 116 7.92 -10.70 -2.55
N ALA A 117 6.85 -10.13 -1.97
CA ALA A 117 6.98 -9.06 -0.99
C ALA A 117 7.71 -9.55 0.27
N SER A 118 7.38 -10.75 0.76
CA SER A 118 7.98 -11.32 1.97
C SER A 118 9.43 -11.74 1.81
N MET A 119 9.93 -11.95 0.58
CA MET A 119 11.37 -12.11 0.32
C MET A 119 12.18 -10.86 0.67
N VAL A 120 11.58 -9.67 0.60
CA VAL A 120 12.26 -8.39 0.84
C VAL A 120 11.92 -7.83 2.23
N PHE A 121 10.72 -8.11 2.71
CA PHE A 121 10.21 -7.67 4.01
C PHE A 121 9.38 -8.80 4.65
N ILE A 122 10.01 -9.63 5.47
CA ILE A 122 9.42 -10.89 5.98
C ILE A 122 8.16 -10.68 6.82
N GLN A 123 8.03 -9.51 7.46
CA GLN A 123 6.92 -9.11 8.31
C GLN A 123 5.59 -9.00 7.54
N VAL A 124 5.61 -8.97 6.19
CA VAL A 124 4.40 -9.18 5.36
C VAL A 124 3.70 -10.50 5.74
N GLY A 125 4.43 -11.49 6.24
CA GLY A 125 3.87 -12.74 6.75
C GLY A 125 2.82 -12.55 7.86
N TYR A 126 2.92 -11.49 8.67
CA TYR A 126 1.91 -11.21 9.70
C TYR A 126 0.54 -10.82 9.13
N PHE A 127 0.48 -10.38 7.87
CA PHE A 127 -0.80 -10.12 7.20
C PHE A 127 -1.52 -11.40 6.77
N LEU A 128 -0.85 -12.56 6.69
CA LEU A 128 -1.43 -13.79 6.14
C LEU A 128 -2.77 -14.21 6.79
N PRO A 129 -2.93 -14.20 8.14
CA PRO A 129 -4.22 -14.51 8.75
C PRO A 129 -5.32 -13.56 8.28
N PHE A 130 -5.01 -12.28 8.10
CA PHE A 130 -5.96 -11.26 7.63
C PHE A 130 -6.22 -11.36 6.13
N LEU A 131 -5.25 -11.78 5.33
CA LEU A 131 -5.43 -12.05 3.90
C LEU A 131 -6.27 -13.30 3.67
N TRP A 132 -6.11 -14.35 4.49
CA TRP A 132 -7.00 -15.51 4.49
C TRP A 132 -8.40 -15.17 4.99
N LEU A 133 -8.51 -14.33 6.02
CA LEU A 133 -9.80 -13.79 6.48
C LEU A 133 -10.48 -12.99 5.36
N MET A 134 -9.75 -12.12 4.66
CA MET A 134 -10.25 -11.41 3.48
C MET A 134 -10.75 -12.38 2.41
N MET A 135 -9.98 -13.42 2.09
CA MET A 135 -10.36 -14.45 1.13
C MET A 135 -11.64 -15.19 1.55
N MET A 136 -11.80 -15.45 2.85
CA MET A 136 -12.97 -16.12 3.43
C MET A 136 -14.22 -15.24 3.45
N VAL A 137 -14.10 -13.99 3.91
CA VAL A 137 -15.24 -13.12 4.21
C VAL A 137 -15.63 -12.26 2.99
N PHE A 138 -14.66 -11.63 2.33
CA PHE A 138 -14.93 -10.63 1.30
C PHE A 138 -14.86 -11.24 -0.10
N THR A 139 -13.76 -11.92 -0.43
CA THR A 139 -13.64 -12.60 -1.73
C THR A 139 -14.59 -13.79 -1.82
N ASN A 140 -14.96 -14.38 -0.67
CA ASN A 140 -15.83 -15.55 -0.55
C ASN A 140 -15.38 -16.72 -1.45
N SER A 141 -14.07 -16.89 -1.57
CA SER A 141 -13.45 -17.90 -2.42
C SER A 141 -12.72 -18.98 -1.62
N PHE A 142 -12.84 -18.95 -0.29
CA PHE A 142 -12.15 -19.89 0.58
C PHE A 142 -12.63 -21.34 0.36
N SER A 143 -11.67 -22.22 0.11
CA SER A 143 -11.82 -23.66 0.03
C SER A 143 -10.49 -24.30 0.43
N ILE A 144 -10.48 -25.57 0.83
CA ILE A 144 -9.23 -26.26 1.16
C ILE A 144 -8.23 -26.21 0.00
N ARG A 145 -8.72 -26.31 -1.24
CA ARG A 145 -7.92 -26.22 -2.45
C ARG A 145 -7.29 -24.83 -2.62
N ASN A 146 -8.07 -23.77 -2.47
CA ASN A 146 -7.57 -22.40 -2.60
C ASN A 146 -6.64 -22.03 -1.44
N PHE A 147 -6.90 -22.54 -0.23
CA PHE A 147 -6.01 -22.39 0.91
C PHE A 147 -4.63 -23.02 0.66
N PHE A 148 -4.56 -24.27 0.21
CA PHE A 148 -3.26 -24.87 -0.17
C PHE A 148 -2.61 -24.15 -1.35
N ALA A 149 -3.39 -23.70 -2.35
CA ALA A 149 -2.85 -22.90 -3.43
C ALA A 149 -2.21 -21.58 -2.92
N SER A 150 -2.78 -20.96 -1.89
CA SER A 150 -2.21 -19.78 -1.24
C SER A 150 -0.88 -20.07 -0.55
N ILE A 151 -0.76 -21.22 0.13
CA ILE A 151 0.48 -21.66 0.79
C ILE A 151 1.57 -21.94 -0.25
N ILE A 152 1.23 -22.67 -1.32
CA ILE A 152 2.19 -22.99 -2.39
C ILE A 152 2.62 -21.70 -3.10
N GLY A 153 1.69 -20.77 -3.35
CA GLY A 153 2.00 -19.45 -3.91
C GLY A 153 3.00 -18.68 -3.06
N LEU A 154 2.77 -18.64 -1.74
CA LEU A 154 3.65 -17.97 -0.78
C LEU A 154 5.06 -18.57 -0.72
N ILE A 155 5.17 -19.90 -0.73
CA ILE A 155 6.46 -20.61 -0.59
C ILE A 155 7.27 -20.58 -1.90
N MET A 156 6.60 -20.51 -3.06
CA MET A 156 7.28 -20.62 -4.36
C MET A 156 8.46 -19.66 -4.57
N PRO A 157 8.38 -18.36 -4.25
CA PRO A 157 9.52 -17.45 -4.35
C PRO A 157 10.74 -17.92 -3.53
N TYR A 158 10.50 -18.46 -2.33
CA TYR A 158 11.55 -18.99 -1.47
C TYR A 158 12.20 -20.26 -2.02
N TRP A 159 11.46 -21.07 -2.78
CA TRP A 159 12.03 -22.25 -3.44
C TRP A 159 13.10 -21.84 -4.45
N PHE A 160 12.84 -20.79 -5.24
CA PHE A 160 13.82 -20.24 -6.18
C PHE A 160 15.00 -19.60 -5.45
N SER A 161 14.77 -18.85 -4.37
CA SER A 161 15.86 -18.23 -3.61
C SER A 161 16.72 -19.24 -2.87
N ALA A 162 16.12 -20.32 -2.34
CA ALA A 162 16.85 -21.40 -1.68
C ALA A 162 17.84 -22.07 -2.65
N GLY A 163 17.44 -22.28 -3.91
CA GLY A 163 18.35 -22.77 -4.95
C GLY A 163 19.54 -21.83 -5.20
N TYR A 164 19.30 -20.53 -5.22
CA TYR A 164 20.35 -19.51 -5.37
C TYR A 164 21.31 -19.46 -4.16
N PHE A 165 20.78 -19.50 -2.93
CA PHE A 165 21.59 -19.50 -1.71
C PHE A 165 22.37 -20.80 -1.53
N ALA A 166 21.82 -21.94 -1.95
CA ALA A 166 22.53 -23.21 -1.99
C ALA A 166 23.68 -23.17 -3.00
N TYR A 167 23.45 -22.60 -4.19
CA TYR A 167 24.50 -22.44 -5.21
C TYR A 167 25.63 -21.51 -4.77
N THR A 168 25.32 -20.47 -4.00
CA THR A 168 26.29 -19.47 -3.50
C THR A 168 26.90 -19.84 -2.14
N ASN A 169 26.58 -21.02 -1.58
CA ASN A 169 26.98 -21.46 -0.23
C ASN A 169 26.66 -20.45 0.89
N ASN A 170 25.56 -19.70 0.76
CA ASN A 170 25.12 -18.69 1.73
C ASN A 170 23.72 -19.01 2.28
N ILE A 171 23.56 -20.22 2.82
CA ILE A 171 22.29 -20.64 3.44
C ILE A 171 21.96 -19.80 4.69
N ASP A 172 22.98 -19.30 5.39
CA ASP A 172 22.83 -18.44 6.57
C ASP A 172 22.07 -17.14 6.26
N GLY A 173 22.20 -16.61 5.03
CA GLY A 173 21.40 -15.48 4.55
C GLY A 173 19.90 -15.76 4.53
N LEU A 174 19.48 -16.98 4.19
CA LEU A 174 18.06 -17.37 4.21
C LEU A 174 17.58 -17.61 5.64
N ILE A 175 18.41 -18.22 6.49
CA ILE A 175 18.08 -18.46 7.90
C ILE A 175 17.91 -17.14 8.64
N SER A 176 18.83 -16.19 8.45
CA SER A 176 18.75 -14.85 9.06
C SER A 176 17.51 -14.08 8.62
N HIS A 177 17.12 -14.16 7.34
CA HIS A 177 15.87 -13.57 6.84
C HIS A 177 14.63 -14.11 7.56
N PHE A 178 14.55 -15.42 7.80
CA PHE A 178 13.46 -16.00 8.58
C PHE A 178 13.58 -15.74 10.09
N ALA A 179 14.81 -15.58 10.60
CA ALA A 179 15.02 -15.21 12.00
C ALA A 179 14.46 -13.81 12.29
N GLU A 180 14.48 -12.87 11.34
CA GLU A 180 13.81 -11.56 11.46
C GLU A 180 12.29 -11.66 11.67
N PHE A 181 11.66 -12.77 11.27
CA PHE A 181 10.22 -13.01 11.54
C PHE A 181 9.92 -13.37 12.99
N ILE A 182 10.91 -13.94 13.71
CA ILE A 182 10.76 -14.44 15.08
C ILE A 182 11.41 -13.50 16.08
N ASN A 183 12.54 -12.88 15.71
CA ASN A 183 13.14 -11.78 16.45
C ASN A 183 12.19 -10.59 16.38
N SER A 184 11.26 -10.60 17.33
CA SER A 184 10.52 -9.42 17.73
C SER A 184 11.57 -8.44 18.22
N GLN A 185 12.08 -7.59 17.33
CA GLN A 185 12.63 -6.31 17.77
C GLN A 185 11.61 -5.71 18.74
N ASP A 186 12.11 -5.07 19.80
CA ASP A 186 11.28 -4.65 20.93
C ASP A 186 9.99 -4.02 20.41
N LEU A 187 8.87 -4.67 20.69
CA LEU A 187 7.56 -4.17 20.29
C LEU A 187 7.42 -2.77 20.86
N PHE A 188 6.86 -1.85 20.07
CA PHE A 188 6.74 -0.43 20.45
C PHE A 188 8.08 0.31 20.60
N ASP A 189 9.15 -0.11 19.92
CA ASP A 189 10.39 0.66 19.87
C ASP A 189 10.30 1.87 18.92
N TYR A 190 9.94 3.03 19.46
CA TYR A 190 9.88 4.29 18.71
C TYR A 190 11.24 4.97 18.53
N SER A 191 12.36 4.36 18.94
CA SER A 191 13.69 5.00 19.00
C SER A 191 14.20 5.53 17.65
N GLN A 192 13.75 4.94 16.54
CA GLN A 192 14.16 5.31 15.18
C GLN A 192 13.08 6.07 14.40
N VAL A 193 11.94 6.38 15.01
CA VAL A 193 10.83 7.06 14.33
C VAL A 193 11.13 8.53 14.16
N THR A 194 10.99 9.02 12.93
CA THR A 194 11.17 10.44 12.62
C THR A 194 9.86 11.21 12.69
N ASP A 195 9.98 12.50 12.97
CA ASP A 195 8.88 13.46 12.92
C ASP A 195 8.18 13.47 11.54
N HIS A 196 8.94 13.36 10.44
CA HIS A 196 8.42 13.24 9.08
C HIS A 196 7.48 12.05 8.93
N GLU A 197 7.89 10.88 9.43
CA GLU A 197 7.10 9.64 9.37
C GLU A 197 5.80 9.76 10.17
N VAL A 198 5.85 10.41 11.34
CA VAL A 198 4.67 10.66 12.18
C VAL A 198 3.68 11.60 11.50
N VAL A 199 4.15 12.72 10.94
CA VAL A 199 3.30 13.69 10.23
C VAL A 199 2.62 13.03 9.02
N ASN A 200 3.39 12.28 8.24
CA ASN A 200 2.88 11.50 7.11
C ASN A 200 1.81 10.50 7.54
N LEU A 201 2.08 9.74 8.61
CA LEU A 201 1.16 8.74 9.14
C LEU A 201 -0.13 9.36 9.66
N LEU A 202 -0.05 10.43 10.45
CA LEU A 202 -1.22 11.14 10.97
C LEU A 202 -2.13 11.63 9.85
N PHE A 203 -1.54 12.18 8.79
CA PHE A 203 -2.30 12.63 7.64
C PHE A 203 -3.01 11.47 6.92
N LEU A 204 -2.33 10.34 6.72
CA LEU A 204 -2.95 9.14 6.14
C LEU A 204 -4.05 8.54 7.04
N ILE A 205 -3.90 8.58 8.36
CA ILE A 205 -4.94 8.14 9.31
C ILE A 205 -6.20 9.00 9.12
N ILE A 206 -6.07 10.33 9.10
CA ILE A 206 -7.21 11.24 8.92
C ILE A 206 -7.94 10.93 7.60
N LEU A 207 -7.21 10.81 6.49
CA LEU A 207 -7.81 10.55 5.19
C LEU A 207 -8.44 9.15 5.10
N SER A 208 -7.77 8.12 5.61
CA SER A 208 -8.29 6.75 5.59
C SER A 208 -9.53 6.60 6.48
N THR A 209 -9.59 7.29 7.62
CA THR A 209 -10.78 7.31 8.49
C THR A 209 -11.94 8.05 7.85
N LEU A 210 -11.71 9.25 7.31
CA LEU A 210 -12.76 9.99 6.57
C LEU A 210 -13.27 9.17 5.37
N GLY A 211 -12.36 8.57 4.60
CA GLY A 211 -12.69 7.70 3.47
C GLY A 211 -13.50 6.48 3.87
N SER A 212 -13.10 5.80 4.95
CA SER A 212 -13.81 4.62 5.48
C SER A 212 -15.21 4.96 5.96
N ILE A 213 -15.36 6.01 6.79
CA ILE A 213 -16.67 6.43 7.32
C ILE A 213 -17.61 6.82 6.19
N HIS A 214 -17.12 7.62 5.23
CA HIS A 214 -17.91 8.01 4.07
C HIS A 214 -18.33 6.80 3.24
N PHE A 215 -17.39 5.89 2.97
CA PHE A 215 -17.67 4.69 2.20
C PHE A 215 -18.73 3.85 2.89
N LEU A 216 -18.59 3.54 4.18
CA LEU A 216 -19.55 2.73 4.92
C LEU A 216 -20.97 3.33 4.88
N HIS A 217 -21.09 4.65 5.06
CA HIS A 217 -22.37 5.34 5.02
C HIS A 217 -23.01 5.38 3.60
N THR A 218 -22.20 5.42 2.54
CA THR A 218 -22.69 5.58 1.16
C THR A 218 -22.64 4.28 0.33
N SER A 219 -22.13 3.21 0.92
CA SER A 219 -21.87 1.93 0.26
C SER A 219 -23.13 1.30 -0.35
N TYR A 220 -24.32 1.61 0.15
CA TYR A 220 -25.59 1.06 -0.35
C TYR A 220 -25.81 1.31 -1.85
N ALA A 221 -25.21 2.36 -2.39
CA ALA A 221 -25.32 2.70 -3.81
C ALA A 221 -24.27 1.99 -4.69
N ASP A 222 -23.27 1.32 -4.10
CA ASP A 222 -22.22 0.56 -4.78
C ASP A 222 -22.62 -0.92 -4.99
N LYS A 223 -22.08 -1.53 -6.06
CA LYS A 223 -22.31 -2.96 -6.36
C LYS A 223 -21.78 -3.83 -5.22
N ILE A 224 -22.41 -4.99 -4.99
CA ILE A 224 -21.99 -5.97 -3.95
C ILE A 224 -20.48 -6.27 -4.05
N ARG A 225 -19.97 -6.58 -5.25
CA ARG A 225 -18.54 -6.85 -5.47
C ARG A 225 -17.66 -5.66 -5.05
N THR A 226 -17.96 -4.44 -5.50
CA THR A 226 -17.23 -3.23 -5.10
C THR A 226 -17.26 -3.02 -3.59
N ARG A 227 -18.39 -3.29 -2.92
CA ARG A 227 -18.47 -3.23 -1.46
C ARG A 227 -17.52 -4.21 -0.77
N MET A 228 -17.42 -5.44 -1.25
CA MET A 228 -16.47 -6.41 -0.72
C MET A 228 -15.01 -5.95 -0.91
N ILE A 229 -14.70 -5.32 -2.06
CA ILE A 229 -13.37 -4.76 -2.32
C ILE A 229 -13.03 -3.63 -1.33
N TYR A 230 -13.93 -2.69 -1.12
CA TYR A 230 -13.66 -1.59 -0.20
C TYR A 230 -13.63 -2.05 1.26
N ASN A 231 -14.47 -3.02 1.65
CA ASN A 231 -14.39 -3.61 2.98
C ASN A 231 -13.04 -4.32 3.22
N SER A 232 -12.45 -4.95 2.20
CA SER A 232 -11.09 -5.49 2.34
C SER A 232 -10.04 -4.39 2.45
N PHE A 233 -10.16 -3.29 1.69
CA PHE A 233 -9.27 -2.15 1.83
C PHE A 233 -9.35 -1.56 3.25
N ILE A 234 -10.56 -1.43 3.80
CA ILE A 234 -10.76 -0.98 5.19
C ILE A 234 -10.08 -1.95 6.16
N LEU A 235 -10.32 -3.26 6.05
CA LEU A 235 -9.70 -4.26 6.92
C LEU A 235 -8.18 -4.14 6.90
N ILE A 236 -7.56 -4.23 5.72
CA ILE A 236 -6.10 -4.24 5.60
C ILE A 236 -5.51 -2.87 5.99
N ASN A 237 -6.20 -1.76 5.73
CA ASN A 237 -5.76 -0.43 6.18
C ASN A 237 -5.58 -0.36 7.71
N TYR A 238 -6.58 -0.80 8.47
CA TYR A 238 -6.52 -0.74 9.93
C TYR A 238 -5.63 -1.84 10.53
N VAL A 239 -5.47 -2.97 9.85
CA VAL A 239 -4.44 -3.97 10.21
C VAL A 239 -3.04 -3.39 9.99
N SER A 240 -2.79 -2.71 8.86
CA SER A 240 -1.53 -1.99 8.62
C SER A 240 -1.28 -0.95 9.70
N LEU A 241 -2.28 -0.15 10.06
CA LEU A 241 -2.15 0.83 11.16
C LEU A 241 -1.81 0.17 12.50
N ALA A 242 -2.47 -0.92 12.85
CA ALA A 242 -2.17 -1.66 14.07
C ALA A 242 -0.73 -2.18 14.08
N PHE A 243 -0.25 -2.71 12.95
CA PHE A 243 1.15 -3.14 12.82
C PHE A 243 2.15 -1.99 12.82
N ILE A 244 1.82 -0.82 12.28
CA ILE A 244 2.68 0.38 12.38
C ILE A 244 2.83 0.79 13.86
N ILE A 245 1.75 0.76 14.63
CA ILE A 245 1.79 1.08 16.07
C ILE A 245 2.62 0.04 16.82
N LEU A 246 2.50 -1.24 16.46
CA LEU A 246 3.18 -2.36 17.12
C LEU A 246 4.67 -2.46 16.75
N GLN A 247 5.01 -2.15 15.48
CA GLN A 247 6.35 -2.26 14.89
C GLN A 247 6.72 -0.97 14.14
N PRO A 248 6.87 0.16 14.86
CA PRO A 248 7.16 1.46 14.25
C PRO A 248 8.49 1.50 13.49
N GLN A 249 9.45 0.63 13.80
CA GLN A 249 10.70 0.46 13.05
C GLN A 249 10.51 0.11 11.56
N HIS A 250 9.32 -0.38 11.18
CA HIS A 250 8.98 -0.75 9.81
C HIS A 250 7.93 0.18 9.20
N ILE A 251 7.83 1.42 9.72
CA ILE A 251 6.81 2.39 9.31
C ILE A 251 6.85 2.67 7.80
N LYS A 252 8.01 2.70 7.15
CA LYS A 252 8.12 2.93 5.68
C LYS A 252 7.45 1.80 4.89
N GLU A 253 7.75 0.54 5.20
CA GLU A 253 7.19 -0.61 4.51
C GLU A 253 5.70 -0.82 4.84
N LEU A 254 5.32 -0.68 6.11
CA LEU A 254 3.94 -0.88 6.55
C LEU A 254 3.00 0.26 6.09
N SER A 255 3.46 1.52 6.11
CA SER A 255 2.71 2.65 5.56
C SER A 255 2.52 2.50 4.04
N SER A 256 3.48 1.88 3.34
CA SER A 256 3.35 1.61 1.90
C SER A 256 2.17 0.67 1.58
N ILE A 257 1.95 -0.36 2.40
CA ILE A 257 0.75 -1.22 2.34
C ILE A 257 -0.49 -0.40 2.68
N MET A 258 -0.43 0.44 3.73
CA MET A 258 -1.55 1.29 4.13
C MET A 258 -1.97 2.26 3.01
N ILE A 259 -1.02 2.87 2.29
CA ILE A 259 -1.27 3.79 1.16
C ILE A 259 -2.06 3.10 0.04
N VAL A 260 -1.72 1.85 -0.30
CA VAL A 260 -2.44 1.06 -1.31
C VAL A 260 -3.94 0.96 -0.99
N ASN A 261 -4.29 0.93 0.31
CA ASN A 261 -5.66 0.85 0.78
C ASN A 261 -6.31 2.23 1.00
N THR A 262 -5.55 3.19 1.52
CA THR A 262 -5.99 4.56 1.79
C THR A 262 -6.32 5.31 0.49
N ALA A 263 -5.59 5.05 -0.60
CA ALA A 263 -5.79 5.72 -1.88
C ALA A 263 -7.18 5.49 -2.51
N PRO A 264 -7.66 4.24 -2.68
CA PRO A 264 -9.05 3.99 -3.09
C PRO A 264 -10.09 4.62 -2.16
N LEU A 265 -9.92 4.52 -0.84
CA LEU A 265 -10.86 5.08 0.15
C LEU A 265 -10.98 6.60 0.02
N THR A 266 -9.84 7.27 -0.10
CA THR A 266 -9.79 8.73 -0.25
C THR A 266 -10.35 9.15 -1.61
N ALA A 267 -10.03 8.42 -2.68
CA ALA A 267 -10.55 8.69 -4.01
C ALA A 267 -12.08 8.54 -4.08
N HIS A 268 -12.64 7.54 -3.41
CA HIS A 268 -14.09 7.36 -3.29
C HIS A 268 -14.73 8.54 -2.57
N PHE A 269 -14.20 8.91 -1.40
CA PHE A 269 -14.64 10.09 -0.65
C PHE A 269 -14.61 11.37 -1.49
N ILE A 270 -13.50 11.67 -2.15
CA ILE A 270 -13.35 12.90 -2.96
C ILE A 270 -14.34 12.91 -4.14
N THR A 271 -14.58 11.75 -4.76
CA THR A 271 -15.41 11.69 -5.97
C THR A 271 -16.91 11.78 -5.65
N TYR A 272 -17.36 11.19 -4.53
CA TYR A 272 -18.78 11.05 -4.22
C TYR A 272 -19.30 12.00 -3.14
N THR A 273 -18.43 12.72 -2.44
CA THR A 273 -18.88 13.78 -1.53
C THR A 273 -19.27 15.02 -2.34
N LYS A 274 -20.56 15.39 -2.30
CA LYS A 274 -21.09 16.56 -2.99
C LYS A 274 -21.29 17.71 -2.00
N GLY A 275 -20.93 18.94 -2.39
CA GLY A 275 -21.25 20.16 -1.65
C GLY A 275 -20.06 21.08 -1.41
N LYS A 276 -20.33 22.26 -0.83
CA LYS A 276 -19.30 23.27 -0.53
C LYS A 276 -18.28 22.78 0.50
N LEU A 277 -18.76 22.09 1.56
CA LEU A 277 -17.89 21.52 2.59
C LEU A 277 -16.95 20.45 2.02
N ALA A 278 -17.44 19.61 1.12
CA ALA A 278 -16.63 18.59 0.44
C ALA A 278 -15.49 19.21 -0.38
N ASN A 279 -15.78 20.29 -1.12
CA ASN A 279 -14.78 21.01 -1.88
C ASN A 279 -13.73 21.67 -0.97
N ILE A 280 -14.14 22.23 0.17
CA ILE A 280 -13.23 22.80 1.16
C ILE A 280 -12.30 21.71 1.70
N VAL A 281 -12.85 20.56 2.12
CA VAL A 281 -12.05 19.43 2.63
C VAL A 281 -11.07 18.90 1.57
N PHE A 282 -11.50 18.82 0.31
CA PHE A 282 -10.61 18.41 -0.78
C PHE A 282 -9.48 19.41 -1.03
N ILE A 283 -9.78 20.70 -1.10
CA ILE A 283 -8.77 21.75 -1.30
C ILE A 283 -7.82 21.81 -0.11
N SER A 284 -8.33 21.72 1.13
CA SER A 284 -7.47 21.69 2.32
C SER A 284 -6.57 20.46 2.33
N ALA A 285 -7.08 19.29 1.95
CA ALA A 285 -6.26 18.08 1.85
C ALA A 285 -5.14 18.24 0.80
N LEU A 286 -5.42 18.84 -0.36
CA LEU A 286 -4.40 19.15 -1.37
C LEU A 286 -3.32 20.11 -0.84
N VAL A 287 -3.74 21.20 -0.19
CA VAL A 287 -2.81 22.20 0.38
C VAL A 287 -1.94 21.55 1.45
N ILE A 288 -2.54 20.78 2.37
CA ILE A 288 -1.80 20.07 3.42
C ILE A 288 -0.80 19.08 2.81
N MET A 289 -1.18 18.32 1.77
CA MET A 289 -0.24 17.41 1.10
C MET A 289 0.96 18.12 0.49
N VAL A 290 0.76 19.27 -0.15
CA VAL A 290 1.86 20.06 -0.70
C VAL A 290 2.75 20.58 0.43
N LEU A 291 2.17 21.05 1.53
CA LEU A 291 2.93 21.51 2.70
C LEU A 291 3.75 20.38 3.33
N ILE A 292 3.17 19.18 3.50
CA ILE A 292 3.89 18.01 4.03
C ILE A 292 5.02 17.57 3.08
N LEU A 293 4.77 17.57 1.77
CA LEU A 293 5.82 17.25 0.79
C LEU A 293 6.99 18.26 0.86
N LEU A 294 6.69 19.56 0.93
CA LEU A 294 7.72 20.59 1.08
C LEU A 294 8.45 20.45 2.42
N TYR A 295 7.72 20.14 3.50
CA TYR A 295 8.29 19.84 4.81
C TYR A 295 9.30 18.70 4.72
N ASN A 296 8.90 17.55 4.15
CA ASN A 296 9.76 16.38 4.03
C ASN A 296 11.03 16.65 3.19
N ILE A 297 10.94 17.51 2.16
CA ILE A 297 12.07 17.80 1.26
C ILE A 297 13.04 18.84 1.85
N PHE A 298 12.52 19.90 2.48
CA PHE A 298 13.31 21.07 2.85
C PHE A 298 13.75 21.11 4.32
N ILE A 299 13.04 20.40 5.20
CA ILE A 299 13.37 20.36 6.63
C ILE A 299 14.11 19.05 6.91
N PRO A 300 15.24 19.06 7.63
CA PRO A 300 15.92 17.83 8.04
C PRO A 300 15.06 17.02 9.01
N GLU A 301 15.00 15.70 8.80
CA GLU A 301 14.29 14.80 9.70
C GLU A 301 14.94 14.76 11.09
N MET A 302 14.11 14.70 12.13
CA MET A 302 14.54 14.58 13.53
C MET A 302 13.93 13.34 14.17
N VAL A 303 14.76 12.57 14.88
CA VAL A 303 14.31 11.43 15.68
C VAL A 303 13.49 11.95 16.86
N LEU A 304 12.23 11.51 16.95
CA LEU A 304 11.25 12.12 17.85
C LEU A 304 11.64 11.98 19.33
N LEU A 305 12.20 10.83 19.71
CA LEU A 305 12.64 10.56 21.08
C LEU A 305 13.89 11.35 21.49
N GLN A 306 14.74 11.74 20.55
CA GLN A 306 15.89 12.60 20.82
C GLN A 306 15.48 14.07 20.94
N ALA A 307 14.36 14.48 20.33
CA ALA A 307 13.87 15.86 20.38
C ALA A 307 13.08 16.20 21.67
N ILE A 308 12.64 15.18 22.43
CA ILE A 308 11.88 15.34 23.69
C ILE A 308 12.82 15.35 24.93
N GLN A 309 14.08 14.96 24.76
CA GLN A 309 15.12 14.98 25.80
C GLN A 309 15.90 16.30 25.78
#